data_AF-A0A3M1LEW5-F1
#
_entry.id   AF-A0A3M1LEW5-F1
#
_cell.length_a   1.000
_cell.length_b   1.000
_cell.length_c   1.000
_cell.angle_alpha   90.00
_cell.angle_beta   90.00
_cell.angle_gamma   90.00
#
_symmetry.space_group_name_H-M   'P 1'
#
loop_
_entity.id
_entity.type
_entity.pdbx_description
1 polymer ?
#
loop_
_entity_poly.entity_id
_entity_poly.type
_entity_poly.pdbx_seq_one_letter_code
_entity_poly.pdbx_strand_id
1 'polypeptide(L)'
;MKGMIHPEPGPNMMWNTKYGMFPRDVEMKIDEEDAKDIAQRWLDKNMPGSIAEEAEEFYGYYTLHVERDGKIIGMLSVNGITGDVWYHYWHGEFIQML
;
A
#
# COMPACT_ATOMS: atom_id res chain seq x y z
N MET A 1 -25.08 -17.33 0.46
CA MET A 1 -24.21 -17.13 1.64
C MET A 1 -23.73 -15.69 1.59
N LYS A 2 -24.06 -14.86 2.60
CA LYS A 2 -23.52 -13.50 2.71
C LYS A 2 -22.02 -13.63 3.01
N GLY A 3 -21.17 -13.37 2.03
CA GLY A 3 -19.73 -13.28 2.24
C GLY A 3 -19.47 -12.15 3.22
N MET A 4 -19.12 -12.49 4.47
CA MET A 4 -18.63 -11.50 5.42
C MET A 4 -17.28 -11.04 4.90
N ILE A 5 -17.26 -9.86 4.28
CA ILE A 5 -16.05 -9.14 3.93
C ILE A 5 -15.40 -8.78 5.27
N HIS A 6 -14.44 -9.57 5.69
CA HIS A 6 -13.56 -9.21 6.79
C HIS A 6 -12.43 -8.38 6.17
N PRO A 7 -12.21 -7.13 6.60
CA PRO A 7 -10.99 -6.44 6.22
C PRO A 7 -9.83 -7.28 6.75
N GLU A 8 -8.97 -7.76 5.86
CA GLU A 8 -7.68 -8.31 6.26
C GLU A 8 -6.97 -7.26 7.13
N PRO A 9 -6.25 -7.65 8.20
CA PRO A 9 -5.48 -6.71 8.98
C PRO A 9 -4.35 -6.18 8.09
N GLY A 10 -4.60 -5.08 7.38
CA GLY A 10 -3.66 -4.38 6.51
C GLY A 10 -3.36 -2.96 6.99
N PRO A 11 -2.64 -2.14 6.20
CA PRO A 11 -2.23 -0.77 6.54
C PRO A 11 -3.40 0.08 7.02
N ASN A 12 -4.57 -0.06 6.40
CA ASN A 12 -5.72 0.72 6.80
C ASN A 12 -6.23 0.39 8.23
N MET A 13 -6.02 -0.84 8.71
CA MET A 13 -6.38 -1.23 10.08
C MET A 13 -5.25 -0.96 11.06
N MET A 14 -4.01 -1.20 10.64
CA MET A 14 -2.81 -1.23 11.50
C MET A 14 -2.03 0.09 11.53
N TRP A 15 -1.99 0.82 10.42
CA TRP A 15 -1.17 2.02 10.23
C TRP A 15 -1.99 3.30 10.03
N ASN A 16 -3.30 3.20 9.76
CA ASN A 16 -4.15 4.37 9.63
C ASN A 16 -4.27 5.13 10.95
N THR A 17 -3.73 6.34 10.99
CA THR A 17 -3.63 7.18 12.18
C THR A 17 -4.92 7.95 12.48
N LYS A 18 -5.88 8.00 11.55
CA LYS A 18 -7.15 8.73 11.73
C LYS A 18 -8.37 7.82 11.92
N TYR A 19 -8.41 6.71 11.20
CA TYR A 19 -9.55 5.79 11.14
C TYR A 19 -9.19 4.34 11.51
N GLY A 20 -7.91 4.05 11.78
CA GLY A 20 -7.46 2.71 12.17
C GLY A 20 -7.79 2.35 13.61
N MET A 21 -7.31 1.18 14.06
CA MET A 21 -7.59 0.67 15.41
C MET A 21 -7.03 1.55 16.54
N PHE A 22 -6.02 2.38 16.26
CA PHE A 22 -5.39 3.27 17.24
C PHE A 22 -5.20 4.69 16.67
N PRO A 23 -6.29 5.47 16.57
CA PRO A 23 -6.20 6.81 16.01
C PRO A 23 -5.35 7.72 16.90
N ARG A 24 -4.34 8.35 16.29
CA ARG A 24 -3.41 9.28 16.93
C ARG A 24 -2.98 10.30 15.89
N ASP A 25 -2.85 11.56 16.27
CA ASP A 25 -2.23 12.55 15.39
C ASP A 25 -0.73 12.28 15.37
N VAL A 26 -0.22 11.75 14.26
CA VAL A 26 1.19 11.40 14.09
C VAL A 26 1.69 12.05 12.82
N GLU A 27 2.76 12.83 12.97
CA GLU A 27 3.45 13.47 11.86
C GLU A 27 4.14 12.41 10.98
N MET A 28 3.89 12.50 9.68
CA MET A 28 4.58 11.71 8.65
C MET A 28 6.05 12.15 8.60
N LYS A 29 6.98 11.21 8.77
CA LYS A 29 8.43 11.46 8.77
C LYS A 29 9.09 11.17 7.43
N ILE A 30 8.39 10.44 6.59
CA ILE A 30 8.77 10.06 5.23
C ILE A 30 7.84 10.85 4.32
N ASP A 31 8.37 11.47 3.28
CA ASP A 31 7.59 12.13 2.25
C ASP A 31 7.26 11.18 1.08
N GLU A 32 6.51 11.66 0.09
CA GLU A 32 6.06 10.86 -1.05
C GLU A 32 7.23 10.35 -1.92
N GLU A 33 8.29 11.13 -2.08
CA GLU A 33 9.47 10.75 -2.88
C GLU A 33 10.26 9.65 -2.17
N ASP A 34 10.54 9.83 -0.87
CA ASP A 34 11.19 8.81 -0.05
C ASP A 34 10.35 7.52 0.02
N ALA A 35 9.02 7.63 0.13
CA ALA A 35 8.13 6.48 0.13
C ALA A 35 8.21 5.69 -1.18
N LYS A 36 8.23 6.39 -2.33
CA LYS A 36 8.41 5.77 -3.64
C LYS A 36 9.77 5.09 -3.78
N ASP A 37 10.84 5.71 -3.27
CA ASP A 37 12.17 5.12 -3.28
C ASP A 37 12.29 3.89 -2.38
N ILE A 38 11.60 3.88 -1.23
CA ILE A 38 11.50 2.70 -0.36
C ILE A 38 10.74 1.58 -1.08
N ALA A 39 9.61 1.90 -1.70
CA ALA A 39 8.80 0.96 -2.46
C ALA A 39 9.59 0.34 -3.61
N GLN A 40 10.28 1.16 -4.43
CA GLN A 40 11.06 0.68 -5.56
C GLN A 40 12.19 -0.24 -5.11
N ARG A 41 12.94 0.11 -4.05
CA ARG A 41 13.98 -0.76 -3.49
C ARG A 41 13.44 -2.10 -3.02
N TRP A 42 12.25 -2.12 -2.45
CA TRP A 42 11.59 -3.38 -2.08
C TRP A 42 11.21 -4.19 -3.31
N LEU A 43 10.66 -3.56 -4.35
CA LEU A 43 10.31 -4.24 -5.61
C LEU A 43 11.55 -4.79 -6.33
N ASP A 44 12.64 -4.04 -6.41
CA ASP A 44 13.88 -4.49 -7.04
C ASP A 44 14.41 -5.80 -6.41
N LYS A 45 14.21 -5.96 -5.10
CA LYS A 45 14.63 -7.14 -4.35
C LYS A 45 13.65 -8.32 -4.46
N ASN A 46 12.34 -8.06 -4.42
CA ASN A 46 11.32 -9.09 -4.24
C ASN A 46 10.55 -9.40 -5.53
N MET A 47 10.46 -8.43 -6.44
CA MET A 47 9.72 -8.49 -7.70
C MET A 47 10.51 -7.78 -8.82
N PRO A 48 11.70 -8.29 -9.22
CA PRO A 48 12.53 -7.65 -10.23
C PRO A 48 11.76 -7.34 -11.52
N GLY A 49 12.00 -6.17 -12.11
CA GLY A 49 11.29 -5.70 -13.30
C GLY A 49 9.88 -5.15 -13.03
N SER A 50 9.50 -4.97 -11.76
CA SER A 50 8.34 -4.16 -11.39
C SER A 50 8.74 -2.73 -11.05
N ILE A 51 7.79 -1.81 -11.21
CA ILE A 51 7.97 -0.38 -10.96
C ILE A 51 6.91 0.08 -9.95
N ALA A 52 7.34 0.87 -8.97
CA ALA A 52 6.44 1.62 -8.11
C ALA A 52 5.98 2.90 -8.81
N GLU A 53 4.66 3.11 -8.89
CA GLU A 53 4.10 4.35 -9.43
C GLU A 53 4.23 5.53 -8.44
N GLU A 54 3.36 6.52 -8.53
CA GLU A 54 3.32 7.64 -7.58
C GLU A 54 2.82 7.18 -6.20
N ALA A 55 3.30 7.87 -5.15
CA ALA A 55 2.87 7.64 -3.79
C ALA A 55 1.65 8.51 -3.47
N GLU A 56 0.55 7.85 -3.07
CA GLU A 56 -0.64 8.52 -2.57
C GLU A 56 -0.64 8.48 -1.04
N GLU A 57 -0.75 9.63 -0.40
CA GLU A 57 -0.78 9.74 1.07
C GLU A 57 -2.12 9.24 1.66
N PHE A 58 -2.01 8.38 2.67
CA PHE A 58 -3.13 7.93 3.50
C PHE A 58 -2.72 7.99 4.98
N TYR A 59 -3.25 8.94 5.75
CA TYR A 59 -3.15 9.05 7.21
C TYR A 59 -2.24 8.00 7.90
N GLY A 60 -0.92 8.23 7.93
CA GLY A 60 0.06 7.31 8.56
C GLY A 60 0.85 6.39 7.62
N TYR A 61 0.52 6.32 6.34
CA TYR A 61 1.19 5.52 5.31
C TYR A 61 0.98 6.08 3.90
N TYR A 62 1.71 5.55 2.93
CA TYR A 62 1.53 5.79 1.50
C TYR A 62 1.05 4.53 0.81
N THR A 63 0.29 4.66 -0.26
CA THR A 63 -0.06 3.55 -1.16
C THR A 63 0.44 3.83 -2.57
N LEU A 64 0.92 2.79 -3.24
CA LEU A 64 1.50 2.84 -4.58
C LEU A 64 0.94 1.69 -5.41
N HIS A 65 0.63 1.94 -6.67
CA HIS A 65 0.45 0.85 -7.62
C HIS A 65 1.80 0.23 -7.99
N VAL A 66 1.77 -1.07 -8.26
CA VAL A 66 2.91 -1.82 -8.77
C VAL A 66 2.65 -2.17 -10.22
N GLU A 67 3.45 -1.62 -11.11
CA GLU A 67 3.39 -1.87 -12.55
C GLU A 67 4.42 -2.93 -12.97
N ARG A 68 4.07 -3.74 -13.97
CA ARG A 68 5.02 -4.50 -14.78
C ARG A 68 4.52 -4.57 -16.22
N ASP A 69 5.40 -4.27 -17.17
CA ASP A 69 5.11 -4.27 -18.61
C ASP A 69 3.86 -3.45 -18.97
N GLY A 70 3.70 -2.26 -18.37
CA GLY A 70 2.56 -1.37 -18.63
C GLY A 70 1.24 -1.84 -18.01
N LYS A 71 1.26 -2.78 -17.06
CA LYS A 71 0.07 -3.29 -16.37
C LYS A 71 0.23 -3.20 -14.86
N ILE A 72 -0.81 -2.71 -14.19
CA ILE A 72 -0.90 -2.79 -12.74
C ILE A 72 -1.10 -4.25 -12.32
N ILE A 73 -0.17 -4.78 -11.54
CA ILE A 73 -0.17 -6.17 -11.06
C ILE A 73 -0.42 -6.29 -9.55
N GLY A 74 -0.45 -5.17 -8.84
CA GLY A 74 -0.60 -5.14 -7.40
C GLY A 74 -0.58 -3.74 -6.83
N MET A 75 -0.63 -3.66 -5.50
CA MET A 75 -0.38 -2.43 -4.76
C MET A 75 0.62 -2.71 -3.65
N LEU A 76 1.25 -1.66 -3.17
CA LEU A 76 2.18 -1.71 -2.07
C LEU A 76 1.96 -0.47 -1.20
N SER A 77 2.03 -0.65 0.11
CA SER A 77 1.99 0.44 1.06
C SER A 77 3.30 0.59 1.80
N VAL A 78 3.68 1.83 2.09
CA VAL A 78 4.86 2.19 2.88
C VAL A 78 4.42 2.95 4.13
N ASN A 79 4.79 2.47 5.31
CA ASN A 79 4.49 3.16 6.56
C ASN A 79 5.20 4.52 6.58
N GLY A 80 4.46 5.60 6.85
CA GLY A 80 4.96 6.99 6.79
C GLY A 80 5.88 7.40 7.94
N ILE A 81 6.13 6.49 8.89
CA ILE A 81 6.95 6.75 10.08
C ILE A 81 8.15 5.80 10.10
N THR A 82 7.94 4.50 9.84
CA THR A 82 8.99 3.47 9.93
C THR A 82 9.59 3.10 8.59
N GLY A 83 8.90 3.35 7.48
CA GLY A 83 9.29 2.87 6.16
C GLY A 83 9.02 1.38 5.94
N ASP A 84 8.28 0.72 6.84
CA ASP A 84 7.87 -0.67 6.66
C ASP A 84 7.01 -0.82 5.40
N VAL A 85 7.25 -1.91 4.66
CA VAL A 85 6.59 -2.16 3.39
C VAL A 85 5.58 -3.29 3.52
N TRP A 86 4.38 -3.07 3.00
CA TRP A 86 3.33 -4.07 2.90
C TRP A 86 2.89 -4.21 1.44
N TYR A 87 3.19 -5.35 0.82
CA TYR A 87 2.67 -5.66 -0.51
C TYR A 87 1.28 -6.28 -0.44
N HIS A 88 0.36 -5.78 -1.25
CA HIS A 88 -1.03 -6.21 -1.36
C HIS A 88 -1.29 -6.73 -2.77
N TYR A 89 -1.49 -8.03 -2.88
CA TYR A 89 -2.14 -8.60 -4.07
C TYR A 89 -3.64 -8.33 -3.98
N TRP A 90 -4.25 -7.98 -5.11
CA TRP A 90 -5.70 -7.93 -5.21
C TRP A 90 -6.25 -9.34 -4.95
N HIS A 91 -6.87 -9.57 -3.80
CA HIS A 91 -7.63 -10.79 -3.54
C HIS A 91 -9.02 -10.66 -4.21
N GLY A 92 -9.06 -10.81 -5.52
CA GLY A 92 -10.32 -10.93 -6.25
C GLY A 92 -10.09 -10.98 -7.74
N GLU A 93 -10.61 -12.04 -8.38
CA GLU A 93 -10.96 -11.98 -9.80
C GLU A 93 -11.71 -10.67 -10.03
N PHE A 94 -11.23 -9.85 -10.96
CA PHE A 94 -11.92 -8.66 -11.40
C PHE A 94 -13.26 -9.10 -12.04
N ILE A 95 -14.31 -9.25 -11.23
CA ILE A 95 -15.67 -9.41 -11.74
C ILE A 95 -16.15 -8.00 -12.08
N GLN A 96 -15.92 -7.65 -13.34
CA GLN A 96 -16.55 -6.58 -14.12
C GLN A 96 -17.64 -5.77 -13.41
N MET A 97 -17.51 -4.44 -13.42
CA MET A 97 -18.64 -3.55 -13.16
C MET A 97 -19.66 -3.68 -14.29
N LEU A 98 -20.91 -4.00 -13.95
CA LEU A 98 -22.09 -3.83 -14.80
C LEU A 98 -22.52 -2.36 -14.85
#